data_AF-A0A3D8IMH5-F1
#
_entry.id   AF-A0A3D8IMH5-F1
#
_cell.length_a   1.000
_cell.length_b   1.000
_cell.length_c   1.000
_cell.angle_alpha   90.00
_cell.angle_beta   90.00
_cell.angle_gamma   90.00
#
_symmetry.space_group_name_H-M   'P 1'
#
loop_
_entity.id
_entity.type
_entity.pdbx_description
1 polymer ?
#
loop_
_entity_poly.entity_id
_entity_poly.type
_entity_poly.pdbx_seq_one_letter_code
_entity_poly.pdbx_strand_id
1 'polypeptide(L)' 'MPTIDLVIRILRLLEIKYGNFYDKRKYLDKSFSNLHSLSLDDEIRKAIESIDKDFFVGYDSTKMKDFIFILVRDELRKK' A
#
# COMPACT_ATOMS: atom_id res chain seq x y z
N MET A 1 -8.86 -2.72 14.94
CA MET A 1 -8.93 -2.60 13.46
C MET A 1 -7.52 -2.64 12.88
N PRO A 2 -7.10 -3.74 12.24
CA PRO A 2 -5.72 -3.93 11.73
C PRO A 2 -5.38 -3.05 10.51
N THR A 3 -6.39 -2.55 9.80
CA THR A 3 -6.27 -1.87 8.50
C THR A 3 -5.75 -0.44 8.60
N ILE A 4 -6.16 0.33 9.61
CA ILE A 4 -5.68 1.71 9.83
C ILE A 4 -4.18 1.73 10.14
N ASP A 5 -3.70 0.75 10.91
CA ASP A 5 -2.29 0.65 11.28
C ASP A 5 -1.42 0.26 10.07
N LEU A 6 -1.91 -0.65 9.20
CA LEU A 6 -1.22 -1.04 7.97
C LEU A 6 -1.01 0.18 7.05
N VAL A 7 -2.06 0.90 6.68
CA VAL A 7 -1.96 2.03 5.74
C VAL A 7 -1.00 3.10 6.25
N ILE A 8 -1.06 3.47 7.52
CA ILE A 8 -0.16 4.47 8.11
C ILE A 8 1.29 4.00 8.06
N ARG A 9 1.57 2.72 8.34
CA ARG A 9 2.93 2.16 8.25
C ARG A 9 3.44 2.15 6.82
N ILE A 10 2.61 1.75 5.85
CA ILE A 10 2.98 1.80 4.43
C ILE A 10 3.29 3.23 4.00
N LEU A 11 2.49 4.22 4.41
CA LEU A 11 2.75 5.63 4.11
C LEU A 11 4.07 6.13 4.70
N ARG A 12 4.40 5.76 5.95
CA ARG A 12 5.71 6.09 6.56
C ARG A 12 6.87 5.48 5.80
N LEU A 13 6.75 4.23 5.36
CA LEU A 13 7.80 3.54 4.61
C LEU A 13 7.95 4.08 3.18
N LEU A 14 6.84 4.51 2.57
CA LEU A 14 6.85 5.24 1.31
C LEU A 14 7.51 6.61 1.44
N GLU A 15 7.28 7.33 2.55
CA GLU A 15 7.87 8.65 2.81
C GLU A 15 9.39 8.65 2.72
N ILE A 16 10.02 7.61 3.27
CA ILE A 16 11.48 7.44 3.26
C ILE A 16 12.04 7.39 1.83
N LYS A 17 11.30 6.82 0.88
CA LYS A 17 11.81 6.52 -0.48
C LYS A 17 11.26 7.44 -1.56
N TYR A 18 10.03 7.90 -1.43
CA TYR A 18 9.30 8.61 -2.49
C TYR A 18 8.81 10.00 -2.05
N GLY A 19 8.97 10.40 -0.79
CA GLY A 19 8.47 11.67 -0.26
C GLY A 19 7.06 11.54 0.34
N ASN A 20 6.45 12.64 0.78
CA ASN A 20 5.22 12.61 1.57
C ASN A 20 3.98 12.15 0.75
N PHE A 21 3.25 11.14 1.25
CA PHE A 21 1.99 10.62 0.66
C PHE A 21 0.79 10.69 1.62
N TYR A 22 0.88 11.40 2.74
CA TYR A 22 -0.21 11.44 3.74
C TYR A 22 -1.51 12.04 3.18
N ASP A 23 -1.41 12.99 2.24
CA ASP A 23 -2.53 13.56 1.48
C ASP A 23 -3.19 12.53 0.55
N LYS A 24 -2.43 11.53 0.11
CA LYS A 24 -2.85 10.41 -0.75
C LYS A 24 -3.29 9.18 0.05
N ARG A 25 -3.40 9.26 1.38
CA ARG A 25 -3.85 8.17 2.26
C ARG A 25 -5.16 7.51 1.81
N LYS A 26 -6.14 8.33 1.40
CA LYS A 26 -7.48 7.86 0.99
C LYS A 26 -7.45 6.79 -0.11
N TYR A 27 -6.46 6.84 -0.99
CA TYR A 27 -6.31 5.87 -2.08
C TYR A 27 -5.91 4.49 -1.53
N LEU A 28 -4.97 4.45 -0.58
CA LEU A 28 -4.55 3.22 0.08
C LEU A 28 -5.64 2.68 1.03
N ASP A 29 -6.31 3.55 1.79
CA ASP A 29 -7.42 3.14 2.67
C ASP A 29 -8.52 2.43 1.87
N LYS A 30 -8.88 2.95 0.70
CA LYS A 30 -9.87 2.33 -0.20
C LYS A 30 -9.38 0.96 -0.69
N SER A 31 -8.17 0.90 -1.24
CA SER A 31 -7.61 -0.31 -1.85
C SER A 31 -7.32 -1.42 -0.84
N PHE A 32 -6.91 -1.08 0.38
CA PHE A 32 -6.53 -2.04 1.42
C PHE A 32 -7.64 -2.33 2.43
N SER A 33 -8.83 -1.76 2.25
CA SER A 33 -9.98 -1.94 3.16
C SER A 33 -10.34 -3.41 3.42
N ASN A 34 -10.11 -4.29 2.45
CA ASN A 34 -10.42 -5.71 2.53
C ASN A 34 -9.19 -6.60 2.82
N LEU A 35 -8.00 -6.04 3.00
CA LEU A 35 -6.80 -6.81 3.33
C LEU A 35 -6.74 -7.15 4.82
N HIS A 36 -6.32 -8.36 5.13
CA HIS A 36 -6.12 -8.87 6.49
C HIS A 36 -4.84 -9.70 6.59
N SER A 37 -4.45 -10.12 7.80
CA SER A 37 -3.19 -10.83 8.05
C SER A 37 -3.01 -12.13 7.25
N LEU A 38 -4.10 -12.79 6.87
CA LEU A 38 -4.08 -14.01 6.06
C LEU A 38 -4.20 -13.77 4.55
N SER A 39 -4.14 -12.51 4.11
CA SER A 39 -4.35 -12.20 2.69
C SER A 39 -3.23 -12.79 1.84
N LEU A 40 -3.62 -13.51 0.80
CA LEU A 40 -2.69 -14.15 -0.13
C LEU A 40 -1.97 -13.11 -0.99
N ASP A 41 -0.79 -13.46 -1.50
CA ASP A 41 -0.01 -12.58 -2.39
C ASP A 41 -0.86 -12.09 -3.59
N ASP A 42 -1.75 -12.94 -4.13
CA ASP A 42 -2.67 -12.56 -5.22
C ASP A 42 -3.72 -11.52 -4.79
N GLU A 43 -4.21 -11.58 -3.56
CA GLU A 43 -5.16 -10.60 -3.02
C GLU A 43 -4.46 -9.25 -2.80
N ILE A 44 -3.23 -9.28 -2.29
CA ILE A 44 -2.39 -8.09 -2.13
C ILE A 44 -2.11 -7.45 -3.49
N ARG A 45 -1.76 -8.24 -4.52
CA ARG A 45 -1.56 -7.73 -5.88
C ARG A 45 -2.83 -7.09 -6.44
N LYS A 46 -3.99 -7.75 -6.32
CA LYS A 46 -5.28 -7.17 -6.75
C LYS A 46 -5.61 -5.86 -6.04
N ALA A 47 -5.36 -5.79 -4.73
CA ALA A 47 -5.56 -4.58 -3.96
C ALA A 47 -4.65 -3.43 -4.47
N ILE A 48 -3.38 -3.71 -4.76
CA ILE A 48 -2.44 -2.71 -5.30
C ILE A 48 -2.80 -2.29 -6.72
N GLU A 49 -3.26 -3.20 -7.57
CA GLU A 49 -3.76 -2.89 -8.90
C GLU A 49 -5.01 -2.00 -8.86
N SER A 50 -5.80 -2.07 -7.79
CA SER A 50 -6.99 -1.23 -7.58
C SER A 50 -6.68 0.20 -7.11
N ILE A 51 -5.41 0.51 -6.79
CA ILE A 51 -5.01 1.87 -6.37
C ILE A 51 -5.19 2.83 -7.54
N ASP A 52 -5.86 3.95 -7.28
CA ASP A 52 -6.11 4.98 -8.28
C ASP A 52 -4.82 5.47 -8.93
N LYS A 53 -4.84 5.69 -10.25
CA LYS A 53 -3.70 6.18 -11.02
C LYS A 53 -3.16 7.51 -10.49
N ASP A 54 -4.04 8.34 -9.90
CA ASP A 54 -3.69 9.66 -9.36
C ASP A 54 -2.73 9.55 -8.16
N PHE A 55 -2.70 8.38 -7.49
CA PHE A 55 -1.72 8.09 -6.45
C PHE A 55 -0.29 8.15 -7.00
N PHE A 56 -0.08 7.63 -8.21
CA PHE A 56 1.23 7.44 -8.83
C PHE A 56 1.70 8.63 -9.67
N VAL A 57 0.91 9.71 -9.77
CA VAL A 57 1.29 10.91 -10.54
C VAL A 57 2.63 11.45 -10.04
N GLY A 58 3.58 11.59 -10.97
CA GLY A 58 4.96 12.00 -10.69
C GLY A 58 5.94 10.86 -10.44
N TYR A 59 5.50 9.59 -10.49
CA TYR A 59 6.32 8.42 -10.20
C TYR A 59 6.12 7.29 -11.22
N ASP A 60 7.09 6.38 -11.30
CA ASP A 60 7.00 5.14 -12.07
C ASP A 60 6.01 4.20 -11.36
N SER A 61 4.80 4.06 -11.92
CA SER A 61 3.72 3.28 -11.32
C SER A 61 4.10 1.81 -11.11
N THR A 62 4.85 1.21 -12.05
CA THR A 62 5.22 -0.20 -11.98
C THR A 62 6.17 -0.44 -10.81
N LYS A 63 7.26 0.34 -10.75
CA LYS A 63 8.23 0.25 -9.64
C LYS A 63 7.60 0.54 -8.29
N MET A 64 6.68 1.51 -8.25
CA MET A 64 6.01 1.90 -7.01
C MET A 64 5.03 0.82 -6.53
N LYS A 65 4.26 0.20 -7.44
CA LYS A 65 3.39 -0.93 -7.12
C LYS A 65 4.18 -2.13 -6.59
N ASP A 66 5.30 -2.48 -7.23
CA ASP A 66 6.18 -3.55 -6.76
C ASP A 66 6.76 -3.25 -5.36
N PHE A 67 7.14 -2.01 -5.12
CA PHE A 67 7.61 -1.60 -3.80
C PHE A 67 6.51 -1.69 -2.74
N ILE A 68 5.31 -1.17 -3.02
CA ILE A 68 4.15 -1.27 -2.12
C ILE A 68 3.81 -2.74 -1.84
N PHE A 69 3.92 -3.62 -2.84
CA PHE A 69 3.69 -5.05 -2.68
C PHE A 69 4.63 -5.66 -1.64
N ILE A 70 5.93 -5.38 -1.73
CA ILE A 70 6.92 -5.85 -0.76
C ILE A 70 6.56 -5.34 0.64
N LEU A 71 6.26 -4.03 0.76
CA LEU A 71 5.94 -3.43 2.06
C LEU A 71 4.68 -4.04 2.70
N VAL A 72 3.60 -4.17 1.93
CA VAL A 72 2.32 -4.72 2.43
C VAL A 72 2.50 -6.18 2.83
N ARG A 73 3.16 -6.98 1.99
CA ARG A 73 3.41 -8.40 2.28
C ARG A 73 4.24 -8.57 3.55
N ASP A 74 5.32 -7.80 3.69
CA ASP A 74 6.19 -7.88 4.86
C ASP A 74 5.46 -7.43 6.14
N GLU A 75 4.65 -6.36 6.09
CA GLU A 75 3.87 -5.89 7.24
C GLU A 75 2.74 -6.88 7.62
N LEU A 76 2.12 -7.55 6.65
CA LEU A 76 1.11 -8.58 6.94
C LEU A 76 1.72 -9.84 7.58
N ARG A 77 2.97 -10.20 7.23
CA ARG A 77 3.68 -11.38 7.73
C ARG A 77 4.46 -11.16 9.04
N LYS A 78 4.62 -9.92 9.50
CA LYS A 78 5.27 -9.60 10.78
C LYS A 78 4.40 -9.89 12.02
N LYS A 79 3.15 -10.34 11.83
CA LYS A 79 2.24 -10.74 12.91
C LYS A 79 2.10 -12.25 12.97
#